data_AF-A0A8C2FEV0-F1
#
_entry.id   AF-A0A8C2FEV0-F1
#
_cell.length_a   1.000
_cell.length_b   1.000
_cell.length_c   1.000
_cell.angle_alpha   90.00
_cell.angle_beta   90.00
_cell.angle_gamma   90.00
#
_symmetry.space_group_name_H-M   'P 1'
#
loop_
_entity.id
_entity.type
_entity.pdbx_description
1 polymer ?
#
loop_
_entity_poly.entity_id
_entity_poly.type
_entity_poly.pdbx_seq_one_letter_code
_entity_poly.pdbx_strand_id
1 'polypeptide(L)'
;MRALFVRKSNSTFYFKPNILTDPFFVVETLCIIWFTFELIVRFFACPSKPAFFKNMMNTIDVVSIIPYFITLGTEMAEDPEGGKEAKGGGEQATSLAILRVIRLVRVFRIFKLSRHSKGLQILGQTLKASMRELGLLIFFLFIGVILFSSAVFFAEAEEKDSFFTSIPDAFWWAVVSMTTVGYGDMYPVTIGGKIVGSLCAIAGVLTIALPVPVIVSNFNYFYHRETEGDEQAQLLTVSNPNIGSDSNSSRRSSSVVSKSEYMEIDDDLNNSIDNFREANLRTGNCTVVNQNCVNKGK
;
A
#
# COMPACT_ATOMS: atom_id res chain seq x y z
N MET A 1 -23.05 -5.53 -25.52
CA MET A 1 -23.46 -5.52 -26.95
C MET A 1 -24.35 -6.73 -27.20
N ARG A 2 -25.57 -6.52 -27.69
CA ARG A 2 -26.59 -7.56 -27.92
C ARG A 2 -26.09 -8.59 -28.95
N ALA A 3 -26.17 -9.88 -28.63
CA ALA A 3 -26.00 -10.94 -29.60
C ALA A 3 -27.20 -10.96 -30.55
N LEU A 4 -26.93 -10.74 -31.84
CA LEU A 4 -27.90 -10.91 -32.92
C LEU A 4 -28.10 -12.41 -33.18
N PHE A 5 -29.29 -12.93 -32.87
CA PHE A 5 -29.70 -14.28 -33.25
C PHE A 5 -30.28 -14.25 -34.66
N VAL A 6 -29.55 -14.80 -35.63
CA VAL A 6 -30.10 -15.19 -36.94
C VAL A 6 -30.36 -16.70 -36.89
N ARG A 7 -31.63 -17.10 -36.94
CA ARG A 7 -32.06 -18.50 -36.92
C ARG A 7 -32.06 -19.06 -38.34
N LYS A 8 -31.10 -19.92 -38.69
CA LYS A 8 -31.19 -20.79 -39.87
C LYS A 8 -30.54 -22.15 -39.61
N SER A 9 -31.40 -23.18 -39.61
CA SER A 9 -31.12 -24.61 -39.85
C SER A 9 -30.10 -25.35 -38.96
N ASN A 10 -30.62 -26.11 -37.99
CA ASN A 10 -30.20 -27.44 -37.49
C ASN A 10 -28.74 -27.92 -37.63
N SER A 11 -27.77 -27.06 -37.35
CA SER A 11 -26.44 -27.44 -36.86
C SER A 11 -25.95 -26.31 -35.98
N THR A 12 -26.04 -26.45 -34.66
CA THR A 12 -25.33 -25.58 -33.72
C THR A 12 -23.84 -25.89 -33.85
N PHE A 13 -23.20 -25.27 -34.85
CA PHE A 13 -21.76 -25.09 -34.83
C PHE A 13 -21.47 -24.19 -33.64
N TYR A 14 -21.02 -24.80 -32.54
CA TYR A 14 -20.34 -24.08 -31.49
C TYR A 14 -19.07 -23.52 -32.11
N PHE A 15 -19.15 -22.31 -32.65
CA PHE A 15 -17.96 -21.54 -32.93
C PHE A 15 -17.33 -21.29 -31.57
N LYS A 16 -16.38 -22.15 -31.16
CA LYS A 16 -15.50 -21.89 -30.02
C LYS A 16 -14.83 -20.58 -30.40
N PRO A 17 -15.20 -19.42 -29.82
CA PRO A 17 -14.55 -18.18 -30.18
C PRO A 17 -13.08 -18.41 -29.93
N ASN A 18 -12.24 -18.27 -30.96
CA ASN A 18 -10.81 -18.42 -30.79
C ASN A 18 -10.43 -17.48 -29.65
N ILE A 19 -9.93 -18.00 -28.54
CA ILE A 19 -9.51 -17.17 -27.38
C ILE A 19 -8.53 -16.06 -27.87
N LEU A 20 -7.77 -16.36 -28.92
CA LEU A 20 -6.87 -15.48 -29.66
C LEU A 20 -7.53 -14.36 -30.49
N THR A 21 -8.86 -14.30 -30.58
CA THR A 21 -9.58 -13.21 -31.28
C THR A 21 -10.08 -12.11 -30.36
N ASP A 22 -10.04 -12.29 -29.03
CA ASP A 22 -10.30 -11.18 -28.11
C ASP A 22 -9.06 -10.28 -28.02
N PRO A 23 -9.12 -9.03 -28.55
CA PRO A 23 -7.96 -8.13 -28.51
C PRO A 23 -7.49 -7.85 -27.07
N PHE A 24 -8.39 -7.86 -26.08
CA PHE A 24 -8.00 -7.64 -24.69
C PHE A 24 -7.20 -8.81 -24.12
N PHE A 25 -7.61 -10.05 -24.44
CA PHE A 25 -6.88 -11.24 -24.05
C PHE A 25 -5.49 -11.30 -24.70
N VAL A 26 -5.39 -10.95 -25.99
CA VAL A 26 -4.10 -10.91 -26.70
C VAL A 26 -3.15 -9.89 -26.08
N VAL A 27 -3.62 -8.66 -25.84
CA VAL A 27 -2.80 -7.62 -25.20
C VAL A 27 -2.36 -8.04 -23.81
N GLU A 28 -3.27 -8.59 -23.00
CA GLU A 28 -2.95 -9.08 -21.66
C GLU A 28 -1.91 -10.19 -21.69
N THR A 29 -2.07 -11.17 -22.58
CA THR A 29 -1.13 -12.28 -22.77
C THR A 29 0.25 -11.77 -23.15
N LEU A 30 0.34 -10.84 -24.11
CA LEU A 30 1.62 -10.23 -24.52
C LEU A 30 2.29 -9.47 -23.37
N CYS A 31 1.54 -8.68 -22.61
CA CYS A 31 2.06 -7.97 -21.44
C CYS A 31 2.60 -8.94 -20.38
N ILE A 32 1.88 -10.02 -20.10
CA ILE A 32 2.29 -11.00 -19.10
C ILE A 32 3.50 -11.81 -19.56
N ILE A 33 3.60 -12.15 -20.85
CA ILE A 33 4.80 -12.77 -21.42
C ILE A 33 6.01 -11.86 -21.18
N TRP A 34 5.89 -10.57 -21.49
CA TRP A 34 6.97 -9.61 -21.26
C TRP A 34 7.33 -9.49 -19.77
N PHE A 35 6.33 -9.38 -18.89
CA PHE A 35 6.57 -9.26 -17.44
C PHE A 35 7.20 -10.52 -16.85
N THR A 36 6.77 -11.69 -17.31
CA THR A 36 7.33 -12.98 -16.90
C THR A 36 8.77 -13.11 -17.39
N PHE A 37 9.06 -12.74 -18.64
CA PHE A 37 10.42 -12.71 -19.17
C PHE A 37 11.34 -11.81 -18.34
N GLU A 38 10.89 -10.59 -18.04
CA GLU A 38 11.64 -9.63 -17.25
C GLU A 38 11.92 -10.14 -15.82
N LEU A 39 10.94 -10.78 -15.19
CA LEU A 39 11.08 -11.41 -13.87
C LEU A 39 12.07 -12.58 -13.89
N ILE A 40 11.98 -13.45 -14.90
CA ILE A 40 12.85 -14.62 -15.08
C ILE A 40 14.31 -14.18 -15.25
N VAL A 41 14.56 -13.24 -16.16
CA VAL A 41 15.92 -12.73 -16.41
C VAL A 41 16.51 -12.15 -15.12
N ARG A 42 15.74 -11.37 -14.34
CA ARG A 42 16.22 -10.83 -13.06
C ARG A 42 16.44 -11.89 -12.00
N PHE A 43 15.59 -12.91 -11.93
CA PHE A 43 15.76 -14.01 -10.98
C PHE A 43 17.06 -14.79 -11.24
N PHE A 44 17.37 -15.07 -12.51
CA PHE A 44 18.61 -15.77 -12.88
C PHE A 44 19.86 -14.90 -12.79
N ALA A 45 19.75 -13.59 -13.02
CA ALA A 45 20.86 -12.66 -12.89
C ALA A 45 21.15 -12.27 -11.41
N CYS A 46 20.28 -12.61 -10.46
CA CYS A 46 20.44 -12.24 -9.07
C CYS A 46 21.47 -13.14 -8.36
N PRO A 47 22.44 -12.57 -7.60
CA PRO A 47 23.45 -13.35 -6.88
C PRO A 47 22.85 -14.22 -5.75
N SER A 48 21.72 -13.83 -5.16
CA SER A 48 21.09 -14.55 -4.04
C SER A 48 19.57 -14.70 -4.19
N LYS A 49 19.14 -15.93 -4.52
CA LYS A 49 17.72 -16.30 -4.71
C LYS A 49 16.78 -15.98 -3.54
N PRO A 50 17.14 -16.24 -2.25
CA PRO A 50 16.22 -15.92 -1.15
C PRO A 50 16.12 -14.41 -0.87
N ALA A 51 17.17 -13.64 -1.13
CA ALA A 51 17.11 -12.19 -1.00
C ALA A 51 16.24 -11.56 -2.10
N PHE A 52 16.20 -12.19 -3.28
CA PHE A 52 15.36 -11.76 -4.39
C PHE A 52 13.89 -11.62 -3.99
N PHE A 53 13.32 -12.61 -3.30
CA PHE A 53 11.91 -12.58 -2.85
C PHE A 53 11.66 -11.71 -1.61
N LYS A 54 12.71 -11.33 -0.88
CA LYS A 54 12.60 -10.35 0.22
C LYS A 54 12.58 -8.90 -0.27
N ASN A 55 13.02 -8.65 -1.51
CA ASN A 55 13.00 -7.32 -2.09
C ASN A 55 11.57 -6.92 -2.51
N MET A 56 11.05 -5.85 -1.90
CA MET A 56 9.70 -5.32 -2.14
C MET A 56 9.37 -5.13 -3.63
N MET A 57 10.31 -4.63 -4.42
CA MET A 57 10.09 -4.36 -5.85
C MET A 57 9.92 -5.67 -6.66
N ASN A 58 10.65 -6.71 -6.29
CA ASN A 58 10.52 -8.02 -6.94
C ASN A 58 9.24 -8.74 -6.51
N THR A 59 8.80 -8.55 -5.26
CA THR A 59 7.49 -9.04 -4.79
C THR A 59 6.36 -8.41 -5.60
N ILE A 60 6.42 -7.11 -5.90
CA ILE A 60 5.44 -6.44 -6.77
C ILE A 60 5.44 -7.04 -8.19
N ASP A 61 6.62 -7.32 -8.76
CA ASP A 61 6.74 -7.97 -10.07
C ASP A 61 6.04 -9.34 -10.08
N VAL A 62 6.20 -10.14 -9.01
CA VAL A 62 5.51 -11.44 -8.85
C VAL A 62 3.99 -11.26 -8.73
N VAL A 63 3.53 -10.36 -7.86
CA VAL A 63 2.09 -10.09 -7.67
C VAL A 63 1.43 -9.62 -8.96
N SER A 64 2.16 -8.92 -9.83
CA SER A 64 1.64 -8.42 -11.10
C SER A 64 1.31 -9.51 -12.13
N ILE A 65 1.95 -10.68 -12.07
CA ILE A 65 1.75 -11.80 -13.01
C ILE A 65 0.82 -12.89 -12.48
N ILE A 66 0.71 -13.04 -11.16
CA ILE A 66 -0.09 -14.07 -10.48
C ILE A 66 -1.54 -14.15 -11.02
N PRO A 67 -2.28 -13.03 -11.19
CA PRO A 67 -3.68 -13.11 -11.60
C PRO A 67 -3.91 -13.81 -12.93
N TYR A 68 -2.99 -13.66 -13.89
CA TYR A 68 -3.08 -14.30 -15.20
C TYR A 68 -2.91 -15.82 -15.08
N PHE A 69 -1.88 -16.26 -14.35
CA PHE A 69 -1.61 -17.69 -14.14
C PHE A 69 -2.72 -18.38 -13.35
N ILE A 70 -3.32 -17.71 -12.35
CA ILE A 70 -4.47 -18.28 -11.63
C ILE A 70 -5.66 -18.44 -12.59
N THR A 71 -5.95 -17.41 -13.39
CA THR A 71 -7.07 -17.45 -14.36
C THR A 71 -6.88 -18.58 -15.38
N LEU A 72 -5.68 -18.70 -15.92
CA LEU A 72 -5.34 -19.75 -16.88
C LEU A 72 -5.43 -21.15 -16.26
N GLY A 73 -4.94 -21.30 -15.02
CA GLY A 73 -5.01 -22.58 -14.29
C GLY A 73 -6.44 -23.01 -13.98
N THR A 74 -7.33 -22.08 -13.64
CA THR A 74 -8.75 -22.38 -13.42
C THR A 74 -9.47 -22.75 -14.72
N GLU A 75 -9.17 -22.07 -15.83
CA GLU A 75 -9.78 -22.37 -17.13
C GLU A 75 -9.31 -23.72 -17.70
N MET A 76 -8.04 -24.08 -17.50
CA MET A 76 -7.49 -25.39 -17.92
C MET A 76 -7.97 -26.55 -17.04
N ALA A 77 -8.25 -26.31 -15.76
CA ALA A 77 -8.81 -27.32 -14.87
C ALA A 77 -10.30 -27.62 -15.15
N GLU A 78 -10.97 -26.74 -15.91
CA GLU A 78 -12.37 -26.90 -16.33
C GLU A 78 -12.53 -27.68 -17.64
N ASP A 79 -11.46 -28.10 -18.33
CA ASP A 79 -11.52 -29.03 -19.47
C ASP A 79 -11.72 -30.49 -18.94
N PRO A 80 -12.89 -31.14 -19.16
CA PRO A 80 -13.15 -32.47 -18.66
C PRO A 80 -13.16 -33.48 -19.83
N GLU A 81 -12.02 -34.08 -20.14
CA GLU A 81 -12.04 -35.51 -20.45
C GLU A 81 -12.03 -36.30 -19.13
N GLY A 82 -13.17 -36.37 -18.46
CA GLY A 82 -13.28 -37.14 -17.23
C GLY A 82 -14.43 -36.65 -16.35
N GLY A 83 -15.61 -37.23 -16.56
CA GLY A 83 -16.81 -36.90 -15.82
C GLY A 83 -16.62 -36.90 -14.31
N LYS A 84 -16.87 -35.75 -13.70
CA LYS A 84 -17.57 -35.69 -12.42
C LYS A 84 -18.68 -34.67 -12.57
N GLU A 85 -19.90 -35.20 -12.59
CA GLU A 85 -21.09 -34.50 -12.15
C GLU A 85 -20.84 -33.95 -10.74
N ALA A 86 -20.28 -32.75 -10.65
CA ALA A 86 -20.32 -31.97 -9.42
C ALA A 86 -21.75 -31.47 -9.27
N LYS A 87 -22.56 -32.29 -8.60
CA LYS A 87 -23.79 -31.88 -7.93
C LYS A 87 -23.51 -30.61 -7.12
N GLY A 88 -24.15 -29.51 -7.51
CA GLY A 88 -24.33 -28.34 -6.65
C GLY A 88 -24.06 -27.03 -7.37
N GLY A 89 -25.11 -26.31 -7.75
CA GLY A 89 -25.04 -24.95 -8.29
C GLY A 89 -24.42 -23.88 -7.35
N GLY A 90 -23.78 -24.30 -6.25
CA GLY A 90 -23.01 -23.46 -5.35
C GLY A 90 -21.52 -23.34 -5.69
N GLU A 91 -20.88 -24.38 -6.26
CA GLU A 91 -19.42 -24.37 -6.55
C GLU A 91 -19.06 -23.53 -7.79
N GLN A 92 -19.91 -23.46 -8.81
CA GLN A 92 -19.66 -22.59 -9.96
C GLN A 92 -19.79 -21.11 -9.59
N ALA A 93 -20.68 -20.76 -8.64
CA ALA A 93 -20.85 -19.39 -8.16
C ALA A 93 -19.65 -18.91 -7.34
N THR A 94 -19.04 -19.77 -6.52
CA THR A 94 -17.83 -19.45 -5.76
C THR A 94 -16.63 -19.28 -6.69
N SER A 95 -16.46 -20.13 -7.70
CA SER A 95 -15.42 -19.97 -8.72
C SER A 95 -15.55 -18.65 -9.50
N LEU A 96 -16.76 -18.28 -9.94
CA LEU A 96 -16.99 -17.00 -10.62
C LEU A 96 -16.73 -15.78 -9.71
N ALA A 97 -17.03 -15.87 -8.40
CA ALA A 97 -16.71 -14.82 -7.44
C ALA A 97 -15.20 -14.66 -7.24
N ILE A 98 -14.47 -15.77 -7.11
CA ILE A 98 -13.01 -15.79 -6.98
C ILE A 98 -12.34 -15.18 -8.22
N LEU A 99 -12.81 -15.54 -9.43
CA LEU A 99 -12.32 -14.94 -10.68
C LEU A 99 -12.52 -13.42 -10.74
N ARG A 100 -13.61 -12.89 -10.18
CA ARG A 100 -13.82 -11.43 -10.09
C ARG A 100 -12.83 -10.76 -9.15
N VAL A 101 -12.54 -11.37 -7.99
CA VAL A 101 -11.54 -10.86 -7.05
C VAL A 101 -10.14 -10.88 -7.68
N ILE A 102 -9.78 -11.96 -8.39
CA ILE A 102 -8.51 -12.06 -9.12
C ILE A 102 -8.37 -10.96 -10.18
N ARG A 103 -9.45 -10.60 -10.87
CA ARG A 103 -9.45 -9.45 -11.81
C ARG A 103 -9.13 -8.13 -11.11
N LEU A 104 -9.58 -7.92 -9.87
CA LEU A 104 -9.21 -6.74 -9.09
C LEU A 104 -7.72 -6.73 -8.76
N VAL A 105 -7.12 -7.88 -8.44
CA VAL A 105 -5.68 -7.99 -8.17
C VAL A 105 -4.83 -7.56 -9.37
N ARG A 106 -5.35 -7.65 -10.61
CA ARG A 106 -4.63 -7.15 -11.80
C ARG A 106 -4.32 -5.66 -11.72
N VAL A 107 -5.05 -4.86 -10.94
CA VAL A 107 -4.76 -3.44 -10.73
C VAL A 107 -3.35 -3.24 -10.14
N PHE A 108 -2.86 -4.18 -9.33
CA PHE A 108 -1.54 -4.07 -8.70
C PHE A 108 -0.38 -4.04 -9.69
N ARG A 109 -0.58 -4.48 -10.95
CA ARG A 109 0.45 -4.36 -12.00
C ARG A 109 0.87 -2.91 -12.26
N ILE A 110 0.01 -1.93 -11.94
CA ILE A 110 0.36 -0.51 -12.01
C ILE A 110 1.54 -0.16 -11.09
N PHE A 111 1.68 -0.86 -9.96
CA PHE A 111 2.78 -0.64 -9.04
C PHE A 111 4.13 -1.10 -9.59
N LYS A 112 4.18 -1.86 -10.70
CA LYS A 112 5.44 -2.12 -11.40
C LYS A 112 6.10 -0.82 -11.89
N LEU A 113 5.32 0.22 -12.15
CA LEU A 113 5.83 1.56 -12.46
C LEU A 113 6.65 2.18 -11.34
N SER A 114 6.51 1.71 -10.09
CA SER A 114 7.33 2.17 -8.96
C SER A 114 8.82 1.94 -9.18
N ARG A 115 9.22 0.87 -9.87
CA ARG A 115 10.62 0.62 -10.24
C ARG A 115 11.19 1.72 -11.14
N HIS A 116 10.35 2.35 -11.95
CA HIS A 116 10.74 3.35 -12.93
C HIS A 116 10.41 4.78 -12.49
N SER A 117 9.76 4.95 -11.33
CA SER A 117 9.36 6.25 -10.79
C SER A 117 10.04 6.50 -9.46
N LYS A 118 11.08 7.34 -9.45
CA LYS A 118 11.75 7.79 -8.22
C LYS A 118 10.75 8.35 -7.21
N GLY A 119 9.77 9.14 -7.66
CA GLY A 119 8.73 9.69 -6.80
C GLY A 119 7.90 8.63 -6.07
N LEU A 120 7.56 7.52 -6.73
CA LEU A 120 6.80 6.44 -6.10
C LEU A 120 7.66 5.60 -5.13
N GLN A 121 8.98 5.51 -5.37
CA GLN A 121 9.93 4.90 -4.44
C GLN A 121 10.08 5.76 -3.18
N ILE A 122 10.26 7.07 -3.34
CA ILE A 122 10.32 8.05 -2.25
C ILE A 122 9.03 7.98 -1.43
N LEU A 123 7.86 7.98 -2.08
CA LEU A 123 6.57 7.83 -1.39
C LEU A 123 6.52 6.53 -0.58
N GLY A 124 6.95 5.40 -1.15
CA GLY A 124 7.02 4.12 -0.44
C GLY A 124 7.93 4.16 0.78
N GLN A 125 9.11 4.78 0.67
CA GLN A 125 10.04 4.96 1.79
C GLN A 125 9.46 5.88 2.87
N THR A 126 8.83 6.99 2.47
CA THR A 126 8.15 7.90 3.38
C THR A 126 7.04 7.21 4.15
N LEU A 127 6.21 6.42 3.47
CA LEU A 127 5.14 5.65 4.12
C LEU A 127 5.71 4.63 5.10
N LYS A 128 6.77 3.90 4.72
CA LYS A 128 7.46 2.95 5.61
C LYS A 128 8.00 3.65 6.87
N ALA A 129 8.65 4.80 6.72
CA ALA A 129 9.15 5.59 7.84
C ALA A 129 8.03 6.18 8.70
N SER A 130 6.90 6.51 8.08
CA SER A 130 5.74 7.13 8.74
C SER A 130 4.70 6.13 9.23
N MET A 131 4.98 4.82 9.21
CA MET A 131 4.01 3.78 9.60
C MET A 131 3.43 3.99 11.01
N ARG A 132 4.24 4.50 11.94
CA ARG A 132 3.77 4.83 13.30
C ARG A 132 2.72 5.94 13.27
N GLU A 133 2.99 7.02 12.56
CA GLU A 133 2.10 8.18 12.46
C GLU A 133 0.83 7.85 11.69
N LEU A 134 0.95 7.06 10.61
CA LEU A 134 -0.20 6.52 9.87
C LEU A 134 -1.04 5.58 10.75
N GLY A 135 -0.39 4.75 11.57
CA GLY A 135 -1.06 3.91 12.56
C GLY A 135 -1.84 4.71 13.60
N LEU A 136 -1.26 5.81 14.11
CA LEU A 136 -1.95 6.72 15.03
C LEU A 136 -3.14 7.43 14.36
N LEU A 137 -3.00 7.87 13.10
CA LEU A 137 -4.11 8.45 12.33
C LEU A 137 -5.28 7.47 12.21
N ILE A 138 -5.00 6.24 11.78
CA ILE A 138 -6.03 5.19 11.63
C ILE A 138 -6.66 4.86 12.99
N PHE A 139 -5.85 4.80 14.05
CA PHE A 139 -6.33 4.53 15.41
C PHE A 139 -7.30 5.61 15.91
N PHE A 140 -6.94 6.89 15.81
CA PHE A 140 -7.83 7.98 16.22
C PHE A 140 -9.08 8.08 15.35
N LEU A 141 -8.94 7.86 14.04
CA LEU A 141 -10.09 7.80 13.13
C LEU A 141 -11.05 6.67 13.54
N PHE A 142 -10.52 5.49 13.84
CA PHE A 142 -11.33 4.33 14.25
C PHE A 142 -12.08 4.58 15.58
N ILE A 143 -11.39 5.14 16.58
CA ILE A 143 -12.01 5.53 17.85
C ILE A 143 -13.09 6.59 17.63
N GLY A 144 -12.81 7.61 16.81
CA GLY A 144 -13.78 8.66 16.48
C GLY A 144 -15.01 8.10 15.76
N VAL A 145 -14.82 7.21 14.79
CA VAL A 145 -15.92 6.54 14.09
C VAL A 145 -16.81 5.80 15.06
N ILE A 146 -16.26 4.98 15.97
CA ILE A 146 -17.08 4.25 16.95
C ILE A 146 -17.83 5.21 17.87
N LEU A 147 -17.14 6.23 18.40
CA LEU A 147 -17.71 7.18 19.35
C LEU A 147 -18.84 7.99 18.72
N PHE A 148 -18.58 8.67 17.59
CA PHE A 148 -19.56 9.56 16.96
C PHE A 148 -20.72 8.79 16.33
N SER A 149 -20.48 7.58 15.80
CA SER A 149 -21.55 6.71 15.30
C SER A 149 -22.49 6.25 16.40
N SER A 150 -21.94 5.89 17.56
CA SER A 150 -22.77 5.53 18.72
C SER A 150 -23.55 6.74 19.24
N ALA A 151 -22.90 7.90 19.35
CA ALA A 151 -23.52 9.12 19.84
C ALA A 151 -24.65 9.61 18.92
N VAL A 152 -24.45 9.62 17.60
CA VAL A 152 -25.47 10.07 16.64
C VAL A 152 -26.63 9.08 16.58
N PHE A 153 -26.35 7.77 16.64
CA PHE A 153 -27.38 6.74 16.67
C PHE A 153 -28.33 6.94 17.86
N PHE A 154 -27.79 7.12 19.07
CA PHE A 154 -28.63 7.37 20.25
C PHE A 154 -29.32 8.74 20.22
N ALA A 155 -28.70 9.76 19.62
CA ALA A 155 -29.31 11.07 19.47
C ALA A 155 -30.49 11.07 18.46
N GLU A 156 -30.49 10.15 17.51
CA GLU A 156 -31.51 10.04 16.46
C GLU A 156 -32.44 8.82 16.66
N ALA A 157 -32.30 8.06 17.75
CA ALA A 157 -33.00 6.79 17.97
C ALA A 157 -34.53 6.94 18.11
N GLU A 158 -35.01 8.10 18.55
CA GLU A 158 -36.43 8.39 18.74
C GLU A 158 -37.10 8.98 17.50
N GLU A 159 -36.32 9.30 16.46
CA GLU A 159 -36.81 9.91 15.23
C GLU A 159 -37.21 8.84 14.20
N LYS A 160 -38.44 8.93 13.68
CA LYS A 160 -39.00 7.89 12.80
C LYS A 160 -38.41 7.92 11.40
N ASP A 161 -38.00 9.10 10.93
CA ASP A 161 -37.39 9.31 9.62
C ASP A 161 -35.85 9.35 9.72
N SER A 162 -35.27 8.73 10.76
CA SER A 162 -33.83 8.65 10.95
C SER A 162 -33.16 7.76 9.90
N PHE A 163 -32.06 8.26 9.33
CA PHE A 163 -31.18 7.47 8.45
C PHE A 163 -30.32 6.47 9.24
N PHE A 164 -30.23 6.61 10.57
CA PHE A 164 -29.33 5.83 11.42
C PHE A 164 -30.02 4.57 11.96
N THR A 165 -30.11 3.53 11.12
CA THR A 165 -30.76 2.25 11.47
C THR A 165 -29.98 1.41 12.48
N SER A 166 -28.66 1.49 12.46
CA SER A 166 -27.79 0.79 13.41
C SER A 166 -26.46 1.53 13.61
N ILE A 167 -25.73 1.22 14.69
CA ILE A 167 -24.40 1.81 14.94
C ILE A 167 -23.41 1.48 13.80
N PRO A 168 -23.35 0.23 13.26
CA PRO A 168 -22.53 -0.05 12.09
C PRO A 168 -22.91 0.73 10.84
N ASP A 169 -24.21 0.97 10.59
CA ASP A 169 -24.64 1.81 9.46
C ASP A 169 -24.18 3.26 9.65
N ALA A 170 -24.19 3.76 10.88
CA ALA A 170 -23.67 5.08 11.23
C ALA A 170 -22.15 5.21 11.04
N PHE A 171 -21.38 4.11 10.95
CA PHE A 171 -19.94 4.16 10.64
C PHE A 171 -19.67 4.83 9.30
N TRP A 172 -20.52 4.58 8.29
CA TRP A 172 -20.41 5.22 6.98
C TRP A 172 -20.49 6.74 7.10
N TRP A 173 -21.53 7.24 7.79
CA TRP A 173 -21.71 8.66 8.04
C TRP A 173 -20.55 9.27 8.83
N ALA A 174 -20.07 8.60 9.87
CA ALA A 174 -18.98 9.11 10.69
C ALA A 174 -17.66 9.19 9.91
N VAL A 175 -17.32 8.18 9.10
CA VAL A 175 -16.13 8.21 8.23
C VAL A 175 -16.24 9.36 7.24
N VAL A 176 -17.36 9.50 6.54
CA VAL A 176 -17.60 10.55 5.53
C VAL A 176 -17.58 11.95 6.15
N SER A 177 -18.10 12.12 7.37
CA SER A 177 -18.13 13.40 8.07
C SER A 177 -16.77 13.76 8.67
N MET A 178 -16.09 12.82 9.34
CA MET A 178 -14.77 13.05 9.93
C MET A 178 -13.69 13.32 8.87
N THR A 179 -13.82 12.71 7.69
CA THR A 179 -12.92 12.97 6.54
C THR A 179 -13.32 14.18 5.72
N THR A 180 -14.34 14.94 6.15
CA THR A 180 -14.85 16.16 5.50
C THR A 180 -15.37 15.95 4.06
N VAL A 181 -15.68 14.71 3.68
CA VAL A 181 -16.25 14.39 2.36
C VAL A 181 -17.70 14.87 2.26
N GLY A 182 -18.53 14.53 3.26
CA GLY A 182 -19.88 15.07 3.41
C GLY A 182 -20.82 14.85 2.21
N TYR A 183 -21.01 13.60 1.76
CA TYR A 183 -21.89 13.29 0.63
C TYR A 183 -23.34 13.78 0.81
N GLY A 184 -23.84 13.82 2.05
CA GLY A 184 -25.20 14.29 2.38
C GLY A 184 -26.30 13.25 2.17
N ASP A 185 -25.93 11.99 1.93
CA ASP A 185 -26.82 10.83 1.83
C ASP A 185 -27.36 10.38 3.20
N MET A 186 -26.59 10.61 4.27
CA MET A 186 -27.02 10.45 5.65
C MET A 186 -26.68 11.73 6.43
N TYR A 187 -27.60 12.20 7.27
CA TYR A 187 -27.36 13.36 8.14
C TYR A 187 -28.32 13.34 9.35
N PRO A 188 -27.89 13.87 10.51
CA PRO A 188 -28.77 14.00 11.67
C PRO A 188 -29.80 15.10 11.48
N VAL A 189 -31.05 14.80 11.85
CA VAL A 189 -32.17 15.75 11.76
C VAL A 189 -32.50 16.38 13.11
N THR A 190 -32.28 15.64 14.20
CA THR A 190 -32.55 16.11 15.57
C THR A 190 -31.53 17.18 15.99
N ILE A 191 -31.89 17.96 17.01
CA ILE A 191 -30.99 18.97 17.59
C ILE A 191 -29.77 18.30 18.21
N GLY A 192 -29.99 17.20 18.95
CA GLY A 192 -28.90 16.43 19.58
C GLY A 192 -27.95 15.84 18.54
N GLY A 193 -28.49 15.22 17.49
CA GLY A 193 -27.70 14.67 16.40
C GLY A 193 -26.90 15.74 15.66
N LYS A 194 -27.46 16.94 15.44
CA LYS A 194 -26.73 18.07 14.82
C LYS A 194 -25.58 18.59 15.68
N ILE A 195 -25.74 18.61 17.01
CA ILE A 195 -24.63 18.94 17.93
C ILE A 195 -23.53 17.87 17.83
N VAL A 196 -23.90 16.59 17.85
CA VAL A 196 -22.96 15.47 17.68
C VAL A 196 -22.25 15.56 16.33
N GLY A 197 -22.98 15.83 15.24
CA GLY A 197 -22.44 16.00 13.89
C GLY A 197 -21.48 17.18 13.80
N SER A 198 -21.78 18.29 14.47
CA SER A 198 -20.89 19.46 14.52
C SER A 198 -19.58 19.13 15.25
N LEU A 199 -19.66 18.44 16.40
CA LEU A 199 -18.47 17.96 17.13
C LEU A 199 -17.67 16.94 16.33
N CYS A 200 -18.35 16.05 15.60
CA CYS A 200 -17.75 15.05 14.71
C CYS A 200 -16.91 15.72 13.61
N ALA A 201 -17.47 16.73 12.94
CA ALA A 201 -16.76 17.47 11.89
C ALA A 201 -15.49 18.16 12.42
N ILE A 202 -15.59 18.85 13.56
CA ILE A 202 -14.44 19.52 14.20
C ILE A 202 -13.38 18.49 14.60
N ALA A 203 -13.78 17.41 15.27
CA ALA A 203 -12.87 16.35 15.69
C ALA A 203 -12.19 15.66 14.51
N GLY A 204 -12.91 15.46 13.40
CA GLY A 204 -12.35 14.89 12.17
C GLY A 204 -11.24 15.74 11.56
N VAL A 205 -11.48 17.04 11.41
CA VAL A 205 -10.47 18.00 10.93
C VAL A 205 -9.24 17.98 11.82
N LEU A 206 -9.42 18.03 13.14
CA LEU A 206 -8.29 17.97 14.09
C LEU A 206 -7.54 16.64 14.03
N THR A 207 -8.25 15.53 13.87
CA THR A 207 -7.66 14.18 13.77
C THR A 207 -6.77 14.04 12.54
N ILE A 208 -7.16 14.62 11.40
CA ILE A 208 -6.38 14.60 10.16
C ILE A 208 -5.24 15.63 10.20
N ALA A 209 -5.48 16.80 10.82
CA ALA A 209 -4.52 17.90 10.85
C ALA A 209 -3.23 17.60 11.64
N LEU A 210 -3.24 16.66 12.58
CA LEU A 210 -2.06 16.35 13.40
C LEU A 210 -1.04 15.42 12.71
N PRO A 211 -1.44 14.26 12.12
CA PRO A 211 -0.47 13.30 11.57
C PRO A 211 -0.02 13.66 10.16
N VAL A 212 -0.88 14.30 9.36
CA VAL A 212 -0.58 14.61 7.95
C VAL A 212 0.65 15.51 7.80
N PRO A 213 0.81 16.61 8.56
CA PRO A 213 2.03 17.43 8.46
C PRO A 213 3.30 16.67 8.79
N VAL A 214 3.25 15.70 9.72
CA VAL A 214 4.40 14.85 10.06
C VAL A 214 4.76 13.94 8.88
N ILE A 215 3.75 13.32 8.24
CA ILE A 215 3.95 12.50 7.02
C ILE A 215 4.52 13.36 5.89
N VAL A 216 4.01 14.58 5.70
CA VAL A 216 4.51 15.54 4.68
C VAL A 216 5.93 15.99 4.98
N SER A 217 6.27 16.23 6.25
CA SER A 217 7.64 16.54 6.65
C SER A 217 8.61 15.41 6.32
N ASN A 218 8.21 14.16 6.63
CA ASN A 218 8.98 12.98 6.25
C ASN A 218 9.10 12.84 4.72
N PHE A 219 8.04 13.15 3.97
CA PHE A 219 8.08 13.16 2.51
C PHE A 219 9.12 14.15 1.98
N ASN A 220 9.07 15.39 2.47
CA ASN A 220 10.05 16.43 2.09
C ASN A 220 11.48 16.02 2.44
N TYR A 221 11.69 15.40 3.62
CA TYR A 221 13.00 14.89 4.02
C TYR A 221 13.55 13.87 3.02
N PHE A 222 12.78 12.82 2.68
CA PHE A 222 13.23 11.80 1.73
C PHE A 222 13.35 12.35 0.30
N TYR A 223 12.49 13.29 -0.08
CA TYR A 223 12.53 13.93 -1.39
C TYR A 223 13.79 14.77 -1.59
N HIS A 224 14.15 15.62 -0.64
CA HIS A 224 15.37 16.44 -0.71
C HIS A 224 16.63 15.57 -0.60
N ARG A 225 16.64 14.58 0.29
CA ARG A 225 17.79 13.66 0.42
C ARG A 225 18.12 12.94 -0.89
N GLU A 226 17.10 12.46 -1.61
CA GLU A 226 17.30 11.79 -2.91
C GLU A 226 17.74 12.79 -3.99
N THR A 227 17.20 14.01 -3.98
CA THR A 227 17.53 15.06 -4.96
C THR A 227 18.97 15.58 -4.77
N GLU A 228 19.37 15.89 -3.54
CA GLU A 228 20.73 16.37 -3.21
C GLU A 228 21.79 15.28 -3.43
N GLY A 229 21.44 14.01 -3.17
CA GLY A 229 22.31 12.87 -3.46
C GLY A 229 22.59 12.70 -4.96
N ASP A 230 21.59 12.93 -5.82
CA ASP A 230 21.76 12.93 -7.27
C ASP A 230 22.69 14.07 -7.74
N GLU A 231 22.54 15.27 -7.17
CA GLU A 231 23.35 16.45 -7.50
C GLU A 231 24.83 16.27 -7.10
N GLN A 232 25.10 15.75 -5.90
CA GLN A 232 26.47 15.46 -5.47
C GLN A 232 27.14 14.39 -6.34
N ALA A 233 26.41 13.35 -6.73
CA ALA A 233 26.92 12.33 -7.66
C ALA A 233 27.26 12.91 -9.04
N GLN A 234 26.46 13.87 -9.52
CA GLN A 234 26.75 14.58 -10.77
C GLN A 234 27.99 15.48 -10.66
N LEU A 235 28.12 16.25 -9.58
CA LEU A 235 29.29 17.11 -9.35
C LEU A 235 30.60 16.31 -9.27
N LEU A 236 30.59 15.18 -8.57
CA LEU A 236 31.75 14.28 -8.52
C LEU A 236 32.08 13.66 -9.89
N THR A 237 31.06 13.40 -10.73
CA THR A 237 31.27 12.89 -12.10
C THR A 237 31.87 13.96 -13.02
N VAL A 238 31.47 15.23 -12.87
CA VAL A 238 31.98 16.35 -13.69
C VAL A 238 33.38 16.80 -13.27
N SER A 239 33.73 16.70 -11.98
CA SER A 239 35.07 17.06 -11.48
C SER A 239 36.20 16.10 -11.89
N ASN A 240 35.91 14.96 -12.57
CA ASN A 240 36.94 14.04 -13.04
C ASN A 240 36.86 13.72 -14.55
N PRO A 241 37.17 14.65 -15.48
CA PRO A 241 37.17 14.35 -16.91
C PRO A 241 38.50 13.78 -17.44
N ASN A 242 39.60 13.79 -16.67
CA ASN A 242 40.94 13.46 -17.20
C ASN A 242 41.71 12.48 -16.31
N ILE A 243 41.63 11.18 -16.64
CA ILE A 243 42.74 10.25 -16.40
C ILE A 243 43.40 10.01 -17.75
N GLY A 244 44.21 10.98 -18.16
CA GLY A 244 45.35 10.74 -19.03
C GLY A 244 46.50 10.26 -18.16
N SER A 245 47.11 9.14 -18.56
CA SER A 245 48.36 8.60 -18.03
C SER A 245 49.39 9.70 -17.75
N ASP A 246 49.83 9.85 -16.50
CA ASP A 246 51.26 10.00 -16.20
C ASP A 246 51.56 9.93 -14.70
N SER A 247 52.75 9.36 -14.46
CA SER A 247 53.35 8.97 -13.20
C SER A 247 53.82 10.12 -12.30
N ASN A 248 53.90 9.78 -11.00
CA ASN A 248 54.69 10.36 -9.90
C ASN A 248 54.13 11.51 -9.04
N SER A 249 53.94 11.16 -7.76
CA SER A 249 54.33 11.90 -6.55
C SER A 249 53.79 13.32 -6.34
N SER A 250 52.75 13.46 -5.51
CA SER A 250 52.86 14.02 -4.15
C SER A 250 51.48 14.30 -3.53
N ARG A 251 51.45 14.21 -2.21
CA ARG A 251 50.27 14.20 -1.33
C ARG A 251 49.33 15.40 -1.55
N ARG A 252 48.03 15.11 -1.66
CA ARG A 252 46.96 15.95 -1.10
C ARG A 252 45.80 15.07 -0.64
N SER A 253 45.53 15.13 0.65
CA SER A 253 44.42 14.47 1.32
C SER A 253 43.09 15.06 0.84
N SER A 254 42.28 14.25 0.17
CA SER A 254 40.83 14.35 0.19
C SER A 254 40.32 12.95 0.49
N SER A 255 39.76 12.78 1.68
CA SER A 255 39.13 11.53 2.11
C SER A 255 37.88 11.31 1.26
N VAL A 256 38.06 10.64 0.12
CA VAL A 256 36.96 10.09 -0.66
C VAL A 256 36.49 8.84 0.10
N VAL A 257 35.48 9.03 0.94
CA VAL A 257 34.74 7.95 1.58
C VAL A 257 34.10 7.12 0.46
N SER A 258 34.49 5.85 0.38
CA SER A 258 34.07 4.94 -0.69
C SER A 258 32.60 4.57 -0.55
N LYS A 259 31.91 4.28 -1.66
CA LYS A 259 30.50 3.87 -1.74
C LYS A 259 30.15 2.64 -0.89
N SER A 260 31.15 1.88 -0.44
CA SER A 260 31.00 0.78 0.53
C SER A 260 30.68 1.29 1.95
N GLU A 261 31.21 2.44 2.34
CA GLU A 261 31.01 3.06 3.67
C GLU A 261 29.58 3.62 3.81
N TYR A 262 28.96 4.04 2.70
CA TYR A 262 27.54 4.46 2.68
C TYR A 262 26.55 3.29 2.91
N MET A 263 26.89 2.07 2.48
CA MET A 263 26.06 0.89 2.76
C MET A 263 26.22 0.42 4.22
N GLU A 264 27.41 0.58 4.81
CA GLU A 264 27.63 0.30 6.24
C GLU A 264 26.90 1.32 7.13
N ILE A 265 26.84 2.60 6.73
CA ILE A 265 26.11 3.64 7.48
C ILE A 265 24.59 3.41 7.47
N ASP A 266 24.00 2.87 6.39
CA ASP A 266 22.56 2.57 6.32
C ASP A 266 22.17 1.35 7.18
N ASP A 267 23.03 0.32 7.26
CA ASP A 267 22.84 -0.81 8.17
C ASP A 267 23.10 -0.44 9.64
N ASP A 268 24.09 0.42 9.93
CA ASP A 268 24.34 0.93 11.28
C ASP A 268 23.26 1.92 11.75
N LEU A 269 22.68 2.73 10.86
CA LEU A 269 21.56 3.61 11.20
C LEU A 269 20.27 2.82 11.45
N ASN A 270 19.99 1.77 10.67
CA ASN A 270 18.86 0.88 10.92
C ASN A 270 19.03 0.11 12.24
N ASN A 271 20.23 -0.41 12.51
CA ASN A 271 20.56 -1.04 13.81
C ASN A 271 20.52 -0.04 14.97
N SER A 272 20.91 1.21 14.77
CA SER A 272 20.86 2.26 15.80
C SER A 272 19.43 2.70 16.10
N ILE A 273 18.56 2.81 15.08
CA ILE A 273 17.13 3.08 15.26
C ILE A 273 16.42 1.93 15.98
N ASP A 274 16.75 0.68 15.67
CA ASP A 274 16.21 -0.49 16.38
C ASP A 274 16.72 -0.57 17.83
N ASN A 275 18.00 -0.27 18.09
CA ASN A 275 18.56 -0.18 19.44
C ASN A 275 17.95 0.98 20.27
N PHE A 276 17.70 2.14 19.66
CA PHE A 276 17.02 3.26 20.33
C PHE A 276 15.56 2.94 20.66
N ARG A 277 14.93 2.09 19.84
CA ARG A 277 13.57 1.59 20.05
C ARG A 277 13.51 0.53 21.15
N GLU A 278 14.51 -0.36 21.22
CA GLU A 278 14.63 -1.37 22.30
C GLU A 278 14.99 -0.73 23.65
N ALA A 279 15.84 0.30 23.67
CA ALA A 279 16.16 1.06 24.89
C ALA A 279 14.94 1.81 25.46
N ASN A 280 14.10 2.39 24.59
CA ASN A 280 12.86 3.04 25.03
C ASN A 280 11.78 2.03 25.49
N LEU A 281 11.78 0.80 24.97
CA LEU A 281 10.93 -0.29 25.45
C LEU A 281 11.35 -0.81 26.83
N ARG A 282 12.67 -0.87 27.13
CA ARG A 282 13.18 -1.28 28.46
C ARG A 282 13.00 -0.19 29.53
N THR A 283 13.02 1.09 29.15
CA THR A 283 12.91 2.21 30.10
C THR A 283 11.44 2.51 30.48
N GLY A 284 10.47 1.99 29.74
CA GLY A 284 9.03 2.17 30.02
C GLY A 284 8.46 1.35 31.19
N ASN A 285 9.25 0.51 31.86
CA ASN A 285 8.73 -0.43 32.87
C ASN A 285 9.27 -0.26 34.31
N CYS A 286 9.99 0.84 34.61
CA CYS A 286 10.42 1.15 35.97
C CYS A 286 10.27 2.64 36.26
N THR A 287 9.17 3.05 36.89
CA THR A 287 9.13 3.97 38.05
C THR A 287 7.69 4.34 38.42
N VAL A 288 7.06 3.51 39.25
CA VAL A 288 6.11 3.99 40.26
C VAL A 288 6.41 3.25 41.55
N VAL A 289 7.31 3.79 42.37
CA VAL A 289 7.30 3.54 43.82
C VAL A 289 7.63 4.84 44.55
N ASN A 290 6.64 5.22 45.34
CA ASN A 290 6.58 6.30 46.31
C ASN A 290 7.49 6.02 47.52
N GLN A 291 8.33 6.97 47.99
CA GLN A 291 8.69 7.06 49.42
C GLN A 291 9.40 8.37 49.83
N ASN A 292 8.89 8.94 50.91
CA ASN A 292 9.39 10.04 51.75
C ASN A 292 10.86 9.88 52.20
N CYS A 293 11.57 11.00 52.45
CA CYS A 293 12.29 11.27 53.72
C CYS A 293 13.05 12.63 53.77
N VAL A 294 12.58 13.51 54.67
CA VAL A 294 13.29 14.26 55.75
C VAL A 294 14.69 14.89 55.53
N ASN A 295 14.71 16.21 55.80
CA ASN A 295 15.75 17.11 56.33
C ASN A 295 17.07 16.54 56.92
N LYS A 296 18.19 17.19 56.56
CA LYS A 296 19.36 17.65 57.37
C LYS A 296 20.34 18.28 56.36
N GLY A 297 20.93 19.47 56.48
CA GLY A 297 21.16 20.38 57.58
C GLY A 297 22.59 20.92 57.42
N LYS A 298 22.74 22.21 57.11
CA LYS A 298 23.81 23.17 57.46
C LYS A 298 23.84 24.32 56.46
#